data_AF-A0A1B6DFU5-F1
#
_entry.id   AF-A0A1B6DFU5-F1
#
_cell.length_a   1.000
_cell.length_b   1.000
_cell.length_c   1.000
_cell.angle_alpha   90.00
_cell.angle_beta   90.00
_cell.angle_gamma   90.00
#
_symmetry.space_group_name_H-M   'P 1'
#
loop_
_entity.id
_entity.type
_entity.pdbx_description
1 polymer ?
#
loop_
_entity_poly.entity_id
_entity_poly.type
_entity_poly.pdbx_seq_one_letter_code
_entity_poly.pdbx_strand_id
1 'polypeptide(L)'
;MMETTIVSSPTIQTKSMRRKNRIRIRKPKRPPVEEEESRWPELPDLILEHIFSYLTMEEKFYASMVCTSWNRAFYLPNSWSTFILEEHVLTRRKFNYYSGWQAIIAARTDKKVPTHLMRGGRPIRYILDHMRTQQCMSTVARNFQVLIFPPMTNFYNLYEFMNMLSYYAEQQGNDNFTVKGVGSNIHTLRYTFPCNMSPREE
;
A
#
# COMPACT_ATOMS: atom_id res chain seq x y z
N MET A 1 -32.03 71.06 24.69
CA MET A 1 -31.46 71.11 23.33
C MET A 1 -29.95 70.95 23.44
N MET A 2 -29.46 69.72 23.26
CA MET A 2 -28.11 69.41 22.80
C MET A 2 -28.26 68.17 21.93
N GLU A 3 -28.30 68.40 20.62
CA GLU A 3 -28.21 67.39 19.58
C GLU A 3 -26.76 66.96 19.39
N THR A 4 -26.60 65.93 18.53
CA THR A 4 -25.39 65.55 17.78
C THR A 4 -24.43 64.64 18.55
N THR A 5 -23.87 63.56 17.99
CA THR A 5 -23.99 62.94 16.67
C THR A 5 -23.32 61.56 16.77
N ILE A 6 -23.91 60.56 16.12
CA ILE A 6 -23.25 59.31 15.76
C ILE A 6 -22.16 59.64 14.73
N VAL A 7 -20.90 59.35 15.04
CA VAL A 7 -19.79 59.52 14.09
C VAL A 7 -19.43 58.18 13.47
N SER A 8 -19.48 58.19 12.15
CA SER A 8 -19.16 57.18 11.15
C SER A 8 -17.67 56.80 11.11
N SER A 9 -17.39 55.57 10.67
CA SER A 9 -16.06 55.03 10.35
C SER A 9 -15.26 55.88 9.34
N PRO A 10 -13.92 55.73 9.35
CA PRO A 10 -13.27 55.38 8.09
C PRO A 10 -12.23 54.25 8.21
N THR A 11 -12.29 53.41 7.18
CA THR A 11 -11.36 52.38 6.73
C THR A 11 -9.90 52.86 6.70
N ILE A 12 -8.98 52.10 7.29
CA ILE A 12 -7.53 52.23 7.03
C ILE A 12 -7.04 50.92 6.41
N GLN A 13 -6.75 50.98 5.11
CA GLN A 13 -5.92 50.02 4.41
C GLN A 13 -4.45 50.31 4.75
N THR A 14 -3.65 49.30 5.12
CA THR A 14 -2.22 49.30 4.77
C THR A 14 -1.64 47.89 4.58
N LYS A 15 -1.42 47.58 3.30
CA LYS A 15 -0.25 46.90 2.70
C LYS A 15 0.13 45.51 3.24
N SER A 16 -0.47 44.51 2.58
CA SER A 16 0.18 43.25 2.20
C SER A 16 1.56 43.51 1.58
N MET A 17 2.62 42.99 2.19
CA MET A 17 3.91 42.78 1.51
C MET A 17 4.81 41.82 2.28
N ARG A 18 4.98 40.60 1.73
CA ARG A 18 6.27 39.90 1.56
C ARG A 18 6.04 38.55 0.87
N ARG A 19 5.78 38.58 -0.44
CA ARG A 19 6.03 37.43 -1.30
C ARG A 19 7.54 37.21 -1.35
N LYS A 20 8.04 36.17 -0.71
CA LYS A 20 9.42 35.70 -0.88
C LYS A 20 9.57 35.25 -2.34
N ASN A 21 10.30 36.03 -3.14
CA ASN A 21 10.71 35.61 -4.48
C ASN A 21 11.60 34.38 -4.35
N ARG A 22 11.05 33.22 -4.72
CA ARG A 22 11.80 31.98 -4.85
C ARG A 22 12.59 32.09 -6.15
N ILE A 23 13.87 32.47 -6.04
CA ILE A 23 14.80 32.44 -7.17
C ILE A 23 14.79 31.01 -7.70
N ARG A 24 14.21 30.83 -8.89
CA ARG A 24 14.33 29.56 -9.63
C ARG A 24 15.76 29.47 -10.12
N ILE A 25 16.61 28.79 -9.35
CA ILE A 25 17.90 28.32 -9.85
C ILE A 25 17.58 27.42 -11.03
N ARG A 26 17.83 27.92 -12.25
CA ARG A 26 17.74 27.10 -13.46
C ARG A 26 18.85 26.06 -13.35
N LYS A 27 18.46 24.79 -13.28
CA LYS A 27 19.43 23.69 -13.37
C LYS A 27 20.25 23.90 -14.65
N PRO A 28 21.58 23.80 -14.61
CA PRO A 28 22.39 23.90 -15.82
C PRO A 28 21.88 22.85 -16.81
N LYS A 29 21.60 23.27 -18.05
CA LYS A 29 21.31 22.34 -19.15
C LYS A 29 22.56 21.47 -19.31
N ARG A 30 22.42 20.15 -19.12
CA ARG A 30 23.48 19.21 -19.49
C ARG A 30 23.84 19.43 -20.96
N PRO A 31 25.13 19.30 -21.33
CA PRO A 31 25.50 19.28 -22.74
C PRO A 31 24.70 18.17 -23.45
N PRO A 32 24.41 18.31 -24.74
CA PRO A 32 23.74 17.26 -25.50
C PRO A 32 24.72 16.10 -25.65
N VAL A 33 24.70 15.21 -24.67
CA VAL A 33 25.09 13.82 -24.91
C VAL A 33 24.01 13.30 -25.85
N GLU A 34 24.39 12.64 -26.94
CA GLU A 34 23.46 11.81 -27.70
C GLU A 34 22.96 10.75 -26.71
N GLU A 35 21.88 11.07 -26.01
CA GLU A 35 21.19 10.17 -25.10
C GLU A 35 20.56 9.13 -26.02
N GLU A 36 21.29 8.04 -26.29
CA GLU A 36 20.69 6.83 -26.84
C GLU A 36 19.52 6.47 -25.93
N GLU A 37 18.31 6.85 -26.35
CA GLU A 37 17.09 6.57 -25.60
C GLU A 37 17.03 5.07 -25.37
N SER A 38 16.97 4.69 -24.10
CA SER A 38 17.09 3.29 -23.75
C SER A 38 15.88 2.53 -24.28
N ARG A 39 16.11 1.44 -25.02
CA ARG A 39 15.08 0.65 -25.70
C ARG A 39 14.25 -0.25 -24.77
N TRP A 40 14.35 -0.08 -23.45
CA TRP A 40 13.57 -0.80 -22.44
C TRP A 40 12.04 -0.72 -22.60
N PRO A 41 11.45 0.38 -23.11
CA PRO A 41 10.01 0.44 -23.39
C PRO A 41 9.56 -0.50 -24.50
N GLU A 42 10.46 -0.88 -25.41
CA GLU A 42 10.21 -1.78 -26.56
C GLU A 42 10.29 -3.27 -26.20
N LEU A 43 10.58 -3.58 -24.92
CA LEU A 43 10.78 -4.95 -24.49
C LEU A 43 9.48 -5.77 -24.65
N PRO A 44 9.53 -6.99 -25.23
CA PRO A 44 8.34 -7.82 -25.41
C PRO A 44 7.69 -8.23 -24.08
N ASP A 45 6.37 -8.40 -24.09
CA ASP A 45 5.55 -8.77 -22.94
C ASP A 45 6.06 -10.04 -22.23
N LEU A 46 6.52 -11.05 -22.97
CA LEU A 46 7.06 -12.30 -22.39
C LEU A 46 8.26 -12.05 -21.47
N ILE A 47 9.17 -11.16 -21.87
CA ILE A 47 10.35 -10.85 -21.06
C ILE A 47 9.96 -9.96 -19.88
N LEU A 48 9.06 -9.00 -20.10
CA LEU A 48 8.52 -8.19 -19.01
C LEU A 48 7.80 -9.04 -17.96
N GLU A 49 6.99 -10.01 -18.38
CA GLU A 49 6.32 -10.95 -17.48
C GLU A 49 7.33 -11.76 -16.65
N HIS A 50 8.41 -12.20 -17.28
CA HIS A 50 9.48 -12.90 -16.59
C HIS A 50 10.21 -12.00 -15.58
N ILE A 51 10.50 -10.74 -15.93
CA ILE A 51 11.07 -9.76 -14.99
C ILE A 51 10.12 -9.55 -13.81
N PHE A 52 8.83 -9.35 -14.07
CA PHE A 52 7.82 -9.15 -13.04
C PHE A 52 7.69 -10.36 -12.13
N SER A 53 7.94 -11.59 -12.62
CA SER A 53 7.90 -12.79 -11.77
C SER A 53 8.88 -12.75 -10.59
N TYR A 54 9.99 -11.99 -10.71
CA TYR A 54 10.98 -11.83 -9.64
C TYR A 54 10.65 -10.72 -8.63
N LEU A 55 9.68 -9.86 -8.93
CA LEU A 55 9.37 -8.67 -8.14
C LEU A 55 8.32 -8.96 -7.05
N THR A 56 8.45 -8.28 -5.92
CA THR A 56 7.41 -8.23 -4.88
C THR A 56 6.19 -7.41 -5.34
N MET A 57 5.07 -7.51 -4.62
CA MET A 57 3.85 -6.76 -4.96
C MET A 57 4.08 -5.24 -5.01
N GLU A 58 4.86 -4.70 -4.07
CA GLU A 58 5.17 -3.26 -4.01
C GLU A 58 6.07 -2.85 -5.18
N GLU A 59 7.09 -3.66 -5.51
CA GLU A 59 7.99 -3.38 -6.63
C GLU A 59 7.27 -3.46 -7.98
N LYS A 60 6.36 -4.43 -8.16
CA LYS A 60 5.48 -4.51 -9.34
C LYS A 60 4.66 -3.24 -9.51
N PHE A 61 4.13 -2.70 -8.41
CA PHE A 61 3.36 -1.46 -8.43
C PHE A 61 4.22 -0.25 -8.81
N TYR A 62 5.44 -0.12 -8.28
CA TYR A 62 6.33 0.97 -8.71
C TYR A 62 6.79 0.81 -10.16
N ALA A 63 7.10 -0.41 -10.59
CA ALA A 63 7.48 -0.73 -11.96
C ALA A 63 6.35 -0.37 -12.96
N SER A 64 5.09 -0.65 -12.63
CA SER A 64 3.94 -0.38 -13.51
C SER A 64 3.64 1.12 -13.68
N MET A 65 4.22 1.99 -12.86
CA MET A 65 4.10 3.45 -12.98
C MET A 65 5.17 4.08 -13.88
N VAL A 66 6.16 3.33 -14.36
CA VAL A 66 7.26 3.86 -15.16
C VAL A 66 6.82 4.25 -16.57
N CYS A 67 6.15 3.33 -17.27
CA CYS A 67 5.64 3.56 -18.63
C CYS A 67 4.42 2.68 -18.94
N THR A 68 3.76 2.94 -20.07
CA THR A 68 2.56 2.19 -20.51
C THR A 68 2.85 0.72 -20.80
N SER A 69 4.01 0.40 -21.36
CA SER A 69 4.45 -0.98 -21.63
C SER A 69 4.56 -1.78 -20.32
N TRP A 70 5.24 -1.23 -19.32
CA TRP A 70 5.38 -1.86 -18.00
C TRP A 70 4.07 -1.91 -17.23
N ASN A 71 3.16 -0.96 -17.45
CA ASN A 71 1.81 -1.03 -16.90
C ASN A 71 1.03 -2.23 -17.42
N ARG A 72 1.16 -2.58 -18.72
CA ARG A 72 0.54 -3.77 -19.29
C ARG A 72 1.11 -5.06 -18.69
N ALA A 73 2.43 -5.11 -18.49
CA ALA A 73 3.11 -6.25 -17.88
C ALA A 73 2.60 -6.58 -16.47
N PHE A 74 2.13 -5.57 -15.74
CA PHE A 74 1.49 -5.76 -14.44
C PHE A 74 0.25 -6.64 -14.53
N TYR A 75 -0.52 -6.66 -15.60
CA TYR A 75 -1.76 -7.45 -15.68
C TYR A 75 -1.58 -8.82 -16.33
N LEU A 76 -0.34 -9.19 -16.68
CA LEU A 76 -0.05 -10.48 -17.31
C LEU A 76 -0.23 -11.66 -16.32
N PRO A 77 -0.60 -12.86 -16.81
CA PRO A 77 -0.91 -14.01 -15.96
C PRO A 77 0.23 -14.48 -15.06
N ASN A 78 1.40 -14.76 -15.63
CA ASN A 78 2.53 -15.33 -14.89
C ASN A 78 3.16 -14.30 -13.94
N SER A 79 2.94 -13.00 -14.15
CA SER A 79 3.30 -11.96 -13.17
C SER A 79 2.63 -12.18 -11.81
N TRP A 80 1.49 -12.90 -11.74
CA TRP A 80 0.73 -13.15 -10.50
C TRP A 80 0.49 -14.63 -10.19
N SER A 81 1.18 -15.54 -10.89
CA SER A 81 1.07 -16.99 -10.60
C SER A 81 1.39 -17.29 -9.13
N THR A 82 2.39 -16.61 -8.57
CA THR A 82 2.74 -16.67 -7.15
C THR A 82 2.38 -15.35 -6.45
N PHE A 83 1.53 -15.43 -5.45
CA PHE A 83 1.14 -14.30 -4.61
C PHE A 83 1.62 -14.52 -3.17
N ILE A 84 2.37 -13.55 -2.64
CA ILE A 84 2.93 -13.57 -1.30
C ILE A 84 2.22 -12.50 -0.47
N LEU A 85 1.47 -12.91 0.56
CA LEU A 85 0.79 -11.99 1.47
C LEU A 85 1.65 -11.71 2.69
N GLU A 86 2.46 -10.65 2.62
CA GLU A 86 3.27 -10.19 3.75
C GLU A 86 2.48 -9.30 4.72
N GLU A 87 3.05 -9.03 5.90
CA GLU A 87 2.36 -8.32 7.00
C GLU A 87 1.85 -6.91 6.65
N HIS A 88 2.50 -6.24 5.70
CA HIS A 88 2.16 -4.88 5.28
C HIS A 88 1.42 -4.84 3.92
N VAL A 89 1.40 -5.95 3.18
CA VAL A 89 0.77 -6.05 1.86
C VAL A 89 -0.75 -5.96 2.00
N LEU A 90 -1.38 -5.16 1.13
CA LEU A 90 -2.83 -4.86 1.17
C LEU A 90 -3.33 -4.27 2.50
N THR A 91 -2.45 -3.80 3.37
CA THR A 91 -2.85 -3.22 4.66
C THR A 91 -2.87 -1.70 4.60
N ARG A 92 -3.55 -1.12 5.60
CA ARG A 92 -3.45 0.30 5.96
C ARG A 92 -2.98 0.43 7.41
N ARG A 93 -2.34 1.56 7.70
CA ARG A 93 -2.02 1.94 9.07
C ARG A 93 -3.30 2.33 9.80
N LYS A 94 -3.58 1.69 10.93
CA LYS A 94 -4.63 2.12 11.86
C LYS A 94 -3.97 2.60 13.15
N PHE A 95 -4.24 3.85 13.52
CA PHE A 95 -3.86 4.36 14.83
C PHE A 95 -4.72 3.69 15.89
N ASN A 96 -4.08 3.08 16.88
CA ASN A 96 -4.78 2.45 17.97
C ASN A 96 -5.09 3.50 19.04
N TYR A 97 -6.31 4.05 19.05
CA TYR A 97 -6.71 5.07 20.02
C TYR A 97 -6.66 4.57 21.48
N TYR A 98 -6.78 3.25 21.70
CA TYR A 98 -6.81 2.62 23.02
C TYR A 98 -5.50 1.94 23.44
N SER A 99 -4.36 2.34 22.87
CA SER A 99 -3.05 1.72 23.16
C SER A 99 -2.44 2.10 24.53
N GLY A 100 -3.27 2.32 25.55
CA GLY A 100 -2.81 2.44 26.93
C GLY A 100 -2.16 1.14 27.44
N TRP A 101 -2.79 -0.01 27.17
CA TRP A 101 -2.29 -1.30 27.66
C TRP A 101 -1.06 -1.84 26.91
N GLN A 102 -0.92 -1.58 25.61
CA GLN A 102 0.24 -2.03 24.83
C GLN A 102 1.51 -1.26 25.21
N ALA A 103 1.40 0.03 25.56
CA ALA A 103 2.49 0.80 26.16
C ALA A 103 2.86 0.26 27.56
N ILE A 104 1.86 -0.15 28.36
CA ILE A 104 2.08 -0.76 29.68
C ILE A 104 2.80 -2.12 29.57
N ILE A 105 2.49 -2.94 28.57
CA ILE A 105 3.18 -4.24 28.34
C ILE A 105 4.60 -4.02 27.80
N ALA A 106 4.82 -3.03 26.93
CA ALA A 106 6.16 -2.65 26.46
C ALA A 106 7.01 -1.99 27.55
N ALA A 107 6.40 -1.42 28.60
CA ALA A 107 7.11 -0.93 29.78
C ALA A 107 7.45 -2.05 30.79
N ARG A 108 6.72 -3.18 30.76
CA ARG A 108 6.97 -4.36 31.61
C ARG A 108 7.93 -5.38 31.00
N THR A 109 8.08 -5.36 29.68
CA THR A 109 9.01 -6.21 28.97
C THR A 109 10.10 -5.31 28.42
N ASP A 110 11.36 -5.46 28.82
CA ASP A 110 12.52 -4.67 28.35
C ASP A 110 12.77 -4.72 26.81
N LYS A 111 11.82 -5.27 26.05
CA LYS A 111 11.83 -5.31 24.59
C LYS A 111 11.42 -3.94 24.05
N LYS A 112 12.42 -3.14 23.65
CA LYS A 112 12.20 -1.94 22.82
C LYS A 112 11.34 -2.31 21.61
N VAL A 113 10.13 -1.77 21.54
CA VAL A 113 9.29 -1.85 20.34
C VAL A 113 10.06 -1.18 19.19
N PRO A 114 10.24 -1.83 18.02
CA PRO A 114 11.01 -1.26 16.92
C PRO A 114 10.45 0.10 16.50
N THR A 115 11.32 1.08 16.29
CA THR A 115 10.94 2.48 16.01
C THR A 115 10.09 2.64 14.75
N HIS A 116 10.21 1.74 13.78
CA HIS A 116 9.37 1.74 12.56
C HIS A 116 7.90 1.37 12.83
N LEU A 117 7.60 0.74 13.96
CA LEU A 117 6.24 0.46 14.45
C LEU A 117 5.70 1.58 15.34
N MET A 118 6.43 2.70 15.48
CA MET A 118 6.05 3.83 16.33
C MET A 118 6.01 5.14 15.52
N ARG A 119 4.90 5.88 15.58
CA ARG A 119 4.82 7.25 15.06
C ARG A 119 4.15 8.15 16.07
N GLY A 120 4.91 9.11 16.62
CA GLY A 120 4.43 9.99 17.69
C GLY A 120 4.17 9.26 19.01
N GLY A 121 5.00 8.27 19.37
CA GLY A 121 4.91 7.54 20.63
C GLY A 121 3.79 6.49 20.72
N ARG A 122 3.08 6.20 19.61
CA ARG A 122 1.99 5.23 19.57
C ARG A 122 2.31 4.04 18.65
N PRO A 123 1.96 2.81 19.05
CA PRO A 123 2.14 1.62 18.23
C PRO A 123 1.22 1.69 17.01
N ILE A 124 1.81 1.55 15.83
CA ILE A 124 1.11 1.47 14.54
C ILE A 124 0.72 0.01 14.33
N ARG A 125 -0.58 -0.25 14.17
CA ARG A 125 -1.06 -1.57 13.73
C ARG A 125 -1.39 -1.52 12.25
N TYR A 126 -0.96 -2.55 11.52
CA TYR A 126 -1.35 -2.78 10.14
C TYR A 126 -2.58 -3.68 10.10
N ILE A 127 -3.64 -3.21 9.45
CA ILE A 127 -4.89 -3.94 9.29
C ILE A 127 -5.18 -4.05 7.80
N LEU A 128 -5.62 -5.22 7.37
CA LEU A 128 -6.03 -5.45 5.99
C LEU A 128 -7.01 -4.34 5.54
N ASP A 129 -6.72 -3.74 4.39
CA ASP A 129 -7.58 -2.74 3.79
C ASP A 129 -8.51 -3.43 2.81
N HIS A 130 -9.81 -3.46 3.14
CA HIS A 130 -10.81 -4.11 2.30
C HIS A 130 -10.88 -3.52 0.89
N MET A 131 -10.72 -2.19 0.72
CA MET A 131 -10.77 -1.58 -0.61
C MET A 131 -9.59 -2.04 -1.47
N ARG A 132 -8.38 -2.05 -0.90
CA ARG A 132 -7.19 -2.54 -1.61
C ARG A 132 -7.30 -4.02 -1.94
N THR A 133 -7.78 -4.81 -1.00
CA THR A 133 -7.96 -6.25 -1.17
C THR A 133 -9.00 -6.54 -2.24
N GLN A 134 -10.12 -5.81 -2.24
CA GLN A 134 -11.16 -5.94 -3.26
C GLN A 134 -10.64 -5.59 -4.66
N GLN A 135 -9.87 -4.52 -4.80
CA GLN A 135 -9.22 -4.15 -6.06
C GLN A 135 -8.23 -5.23 -6.52
N CYS A 136 -7.47 -5.82 -5.60
CA CYS A 136 -6.59 -6.95 -5.89
C CYS A 136 -7.39 -8.17 -6.38
N MET A 137 -8.50 -8.50 -5.71
CA MET A 137 -9.37 -9.61 -6.08
C MET A 137 -9.97 -9.44 -7.48
N SER A 138 -10.43 -8.24 -7.82
CA SER A 138 -11.05 -7.99 -9.13
C SER A 138 -10.04 -7.90 -10.28
N THR A 139 -8.80 -7.50 -10.01
CA THR A 139 -7.82 -7.23 -11.07
C THR A 139 -6.91 -8.42 -11.37
N VAL A 140 -6.32 -9.02 -10.33
CA VAL A 140 -5.20 -9.97 -10.50
C VAL A 140 -5.48 -11.36 -9.92
N ALA A 141 -6.47 -11.51 -9.03
CA ALA A 141 -6.66 -12.78 -8.31
C ALA A 141 -7.11 -13.97 -9.16
N ARG A 142 -7.58 -13.74 -10.40
CA ARG A 142 -7.84 -14.80 -11.39
C ARG A 142 -6.59 -15.57 -11.82
N ASN A 143 -5.42 -14.95 -11.66
CA ASN A 143 -4.13 -15.50 -12.08
C ASN A 143 -3.40 -16.20 -10.93
N PHE A 144 -3.94 -16.19 -9.71
CA PHE A 144 -3.31 -16.81 -8.55
C PHE A 144 -3.27 -18.33 -8.72
N GLN A 145 -2.09 -18.92 -8.60
CA GLN A 145 -1.87 -20.36 -8.61
C GLN A 145 -1.29 -20.84 -7.28
N VAL A 146 -0.35 -20.08 -6.73
CA VAL A 146 0.36 -20.34 -5.48
C VAL A 146 0.15 -19.17 -4.53
N LEU A 147 -0.44 -19.45 -3.37
CA LEU A 147 -0.54 -18.50 -2.26
C LEU A 147 0.53 -18.82 -1.21
N ILE A 148 1.34 -17.83 -0.86
CA ILE A 148 2.39 -17.96 0.16
C ILE A 148 2.10 -16.96 1.29
N PHE A 149 2.00 -17.49 2.49
CA PHE A 149 1.84 -16.74 3.72
C PHE A 149 3.10 -16.93 4.58
N PRO A 150 4.04 -15.97 4.54
CA PRO A 150 5.17 -15.96 5.47
C PRO A 150 4.66 -15.77 6.91
N PRO A 151 5.51 -16.00 7.93
CA PRO A 151 5.09 -15.84 9.32
C PRO A 151 4.52 -14.44 9.60
N MET A 152 3.23 -14.37 9.91
CA MET A 152 2.52 -13.11 10.22
C MET A 152 2.29 -12.99 11.72
N THR A 153 2.42 -11.77 12.27
CA THR A 153 2.09 -11.52 13.69
C THR A 153 0.58 -11.37 13.92
N ASN A 154 -0.17 -10.97 12.89
CA ASN A 154 -1.59 -10.64 12.96
C ASN A 154 -2.44 -11.60 12.12
N PHE A 155 -2.80 -12.75 12.69
CA PHE A 155 -3.63 -13.77 12.04
C PHE A 155 -5.01 -13.26 11.60
N TYR A 156 -5.51 -12.18 12.19
CA TYR A 156 -6.77 -11.57 11.77
C TYR A 156 -6.70 -11.05 10.32
N ASN A 157 -5.56 -10.50 9.89
CA ASN A 157 -5.41 -10.04 8.50
C ASN A 157 -5.45 -11.21 7.51
N LEU A 158 -4.88 -12.36 7.88
CA LEU A 158 -4.96 -13.58 7.09
C LEU A 158 -6.40 -14.07 6.99
N TYR A 159 -7.10 -14.14 8.12
CA TYR A 159 -8.51 -14.55 8.17
C TYR A 159 -9.39 -13.69 7.28
N GLU A 160 -9.28 -12.35 7.39
CA GLU A 160 -10.05 -11.43 6.56
C GLU A 160 -9.72 -11.58 5.07
N PHE A 161 -8.45 -11.78 4.72
CA PHE A 161 -8.05 -12.01 3.34
C PHE A 161 -8.65 -13.30 2.79
N MET A 162 -8.58 -14.40 3.55
CA MET A 162 -9.13 -15.68 3.15
C MET A 162 -10.65 -15.62 3.01
N ASN A 163 -11.35 -14.93 3.90
CA ASN A 163 -12.80 -14.70 3.77
C ASN A 163 -13.14 -13.96 2.48
N MET A 164 -12.40 -12.91 2.15
CA MET A 164 -12.60 -12.18 0.90
C MET A 164 -12.32 -13.07 -0.32
N LEU A 165 -11.25 -13.86 -0.28
CA LEU A 165 -10.93 -14.79 -1.36
C LEU A 165 -12.03 -15.84 -1.55
N SER A 166 -12.49 -16.48 -0.48
CA SER A 166 -13.56 -17.47 -0.50
C SER A 166 -14.86 -16.87 -1.05
N TYR A 167 -15.22 -15.66 -0.63
CA TYR A 167 -16.38 -14.96 -1.14
C TYR A 167 -16.33 -14.77 -2.67
N TYR A 168 -15.18 -14.33 -3.21
CA TYR A 168 -15.01 -14.18 -4.65
C TYR A 168 -15.01 -15.52 -5.40
N ALA A 169 -14.45 -16.57 -4.80
CA ALA A 169 -14.43 -17.91 -5.40
C ALA A 169 -15.83 -18.54 -5.45
N GLU A 170 -16.69 -18.31 -4.45
CA GLU A 170 -18.04 -18.88 -4.36
C GLU A 170 -19.08 -18.07 -5.14
N GLN A 171 -19.03 -16.74 -5.09
CA GLN A 171 -20.06 -15.88 -5.68
C GLN A 171 -19.79 -15.50 -7.15
N GLN A 172 -18.74 -16.04 -7.77
CA GLN A 172 -18.44 -15.77 -9.18
C GLN A 172 -19.60 -16.19 -10.09
N GLY A 173 -20.18 -15.24 -10.82
CA GLY A 173 -21.30 -15.50 -11.74
C GLY A 173 -22.70 -15.48 -11.11
N ASN A 174 -22.81 -15.32 -9.79
CA ASN A 174 -24.10 -15.09 -9.11
C ASN A 174 -24.40 -13.59 -8.96
N ASP A 175 -23.36 -12.74 -8.96
CA ASP A 175 -23.47 -11.29 -8.82
C ASP A 175 -22.73 -10.55 -9.94
N ASN A 176 -23.14 -9.31 -10.22
CA ASN A 176 -22.54 -8.45 -11.26
C ASN A 176 -21.18 -7.85 -10.86
N PHE A 177 -20.82 -7.98 -9.58
CA PHE A 177 -19.65 -7.34 -9.00
C PHE A 177 -18.40 -8.23 -8.96
N THR A 178 -18.59 -9.56 -8.89
CA THR A 178 -17.49 -10.52 -8.78
C THR A 178 -16.91 -10.85 -10.15
N VAL A 179 -15.59 -11.00 -10.21
CA VAL A 179 -14.88 -11.35 -11.45
C VAL A 179 -14.81 -12.87 -11.58
N LYS A 180 -15.07 -13.39 -12.79
CA LYS A 180 -14.99 -14.83 -13.08
C LYS A 180 -13.55 -15.33 -13.04
N GLY A 181 -13.35 -16.55 -12.55
CA GLY A 181 -12.06 -17.24 -12.51
C GLY A 181 -11.22 -16.94 -11.27
N VAL A 182 -11.72 -16.18 -10.29
CA VAL A 182 -11.03 -16.03 -9.01
C VAL A 182 -11.04 -17.37 -8.27
N GLY A 183 -9.88 -17.83 -7.83
CA GLY A 183 -9.73 -19.09 -7.09
C GLY A 183 -9.67 -20.36 -7.93
N SER A 184 -10.03 -20.33 -9.22
CA SER A 184 -10.11 -21.53 -10.06
C SER A 184 -8.76 -22.19 -10.35
N ASN A 185 -7.68 -21.39 -10.35
CA ASN A 185 -6.32 -21.85 -10.67
C ASN A 185 -5.46 -22.11 -9.43
N ILE A 186 -6.00 -21.86 -8.22
CA ILE A 186 -5.24 -22.00 -6.98
C ILE A 186 -5.10 -23.49 -6.66
N HIS A 187 -3.87 -24.01 -6.75
CA HIS A 187 -3.57 -25.40 -6.43
C HIS A 187 -2.59 -25.56 -5.25
N THR A 188 -1.94 -24.47 -4.81
CA THR A 188 -0.98 -24.53 -3.71
C THR A 188 -1.18 -23.39 -2.72
N LEU A 189 -1.29 -23.76 -1.45
CA LEU A 189 -1.32 -22.85 -0.32
C LEU A 189 -0.18 -23.22 0.62
N ARG A 190 0.76 -22.30 0.82
CA ARG A 190 1.90 -22.47 1.73
C ARG A 190 1.76 -21.50 2.89
N TYR A 191 1.56 -22.04 4.09
CA TYR A 191 1.52 -21.27 5.31
C TYR A 191 2.70 -21.64 6.21
N THR A 192 3.48 -20.67 6.66
CA THR A 192 4.60 -20.90 7.59
C THR A 192 4.27 -20.28 8.94
N PHE A 193 4.14 -21.10 9.98
CA PHE A 193 3.91 -20.62 11.34
C PHE A 193 5.18 -19.98 11.93
N PRO A 194 5.06 -18.86 12.67
CA PRO A 194 6.18 -18.36 13.48
C PRO A 194 6.50 -19.32 14.62
N CYS A 195 7.77 -19.74 14.75
CA CYS A 195 8.22 -20.75 15.71
C CYS A 195 8.10 -20.39 17.20
N ASN A 196 7.68 -19.15 17.53
CA ASN A 196 7.60 -18.64 18.91
C ASN A 196 6.15 -18.46 19.42
N MET A 197 5.20 -19.27 18.94
CA MET A 197 3.80 -19.20 19.37
C MET A 197 3.48 -20.00 20.65
N SER A 198 4.43 -20.76 21.21
CA SER A 198 4.22 -21.41 22.50
C SER A 198 4.27 -20.35 23.62
N PRO A 199 3.30 -20.32 24.56
CA PRO A 199 3.57 -19.70 25.84
C PRO A 199 4.78 -20.43 26.44
N ARG A 200 5.76 -19.71 26.98
CA ARG A 200 6.72 -20.35 27.88
C ARG A 200 5.88 -20.89 29.03
N GLU A 201 5.83 -22.20 29.18
CA GLU A 201 5.31 -22.85 30.38
C GLU A 201 6.18 -22.35 31.54
N GLU A 202 5.57 -21.54 32.41
CA GLU A 202 6.04 -21.28 33.78
C GLU A 202 5.05 -21.95 34.74
#